data_AF-A0A3L6RB74-F1
#
_entry.id   AF-A0A3L6RB74-F1
#
_cell.length_a   1.000
_cell.length_b   1.000
_cell.length_c   1.000
_cell.angle_alpha   90.00
_cell.angle_beta   90.00
_cell.angle_gamma   90.00
#
_symmetry.space_group_name_H-M   'P 1'
#
loop_
_entity.id
_entity.type
_entity.pdbx_description
1 polymer ?
#
loop_
_entity_poly.entity_id
_entity_poly.type
_entity_poly.pdbx_seq_one_letter_code
_entity_poly.pdbx_strand_id
1 'polypeptide(L)'
;MKVRPHGIPTLGSRIPELKDENLNEISAAPTQRGGRRKVRLAPRGIMIDKINKAMGRRMPISIAEGNQMPHDPVQAAKFASDAGVVVRSQVPIFTNWEAYKA
;
A
#
# COMPACT_ATOMS: atom_id res chain seq x y z
N MET A 1 28.91 29.60 -53.16
CA MET A 1 27.55 29.78 -53.73
C MET A 1 27.03 28.46 -54.29
N LYS A 2 26.10 27.81 -53.59
CA LYS A 2 25.01 27.05 -54.22
C LYS A 2 23.93 26.84 -53.16
N VAL A 3 22.75 27.36 -53.43
CA VAL A 3 21.55 27.14 -52.63
C VAL A 3 20.54 26.44 -53.54
N ARG A 4 19.63 25.71 -52.89
CA ARG A 4 18.30 25.23 -53.34
C ARG A 4 18.25 23.81 -53.94
N PRO A 5 17.05 23.21 -54.06
CA PRO A 5 15.92 23.13 -53.11
C PRO A 5 15.28 21.71 -53.07
N HIS A 6 14.33 21.46 -52.15
CA HIS A 6 13.32 20.38 -52.13
C HIS A 6 13.66 18.94 -52.57
N GLY A 7 13.44 17.96 -51.67
CA GLY A 7 13.19 16.56 -52.05
C GLY A 7 13.72 15.56 -51.03
N ILE A 8 12.83 14.90 -50.29
CA ILE A 8 13.17 13.65 -49.60
C ILE A 8 13.17 12.55 -50.65
N PRO A 9 14.22 11.71 -50.72
CA PRO A 9 13.94 10.28 -50.75
C PRO A 9 14.88 9.44 -49.88
N THR A 10 14.25 8.46 -49.25
CA THR A 10 14.74 7.36 -48.41
C THR A 10 15.81 6.49 -49.06
N LEU A 11 16.79 6.01 -48.28
CA LEU A 11 17.16 4.58 -48.13
C LEU A 11 18.45 4.41 -47.32
N GLY A 12 18.38 3.54 -46.30
CA GLY A 12 19.53 2.80 -45.80
C GLY A 12 20.46 3.53 -44.82
N SER A 13 20.11 3.52 -43.52
CA SER A 13 21.09 3.75 -42.45
C SER A 13 20.89 2.73 -41.34
N ARG A 14 21.44 1.55 -41.62
CA ARG A 14 21.93 0.50 -40.71
C ARG A 14 21.97 0.91 -39.23
N ILE A 15 21.08 0.35 -38.42
CA ILE A 15 21.21 0.32 -36.95
C ILE A 15 22.44 -0.55 -36.64
N PRO A 16 23.45 -0.08 -35.89
CA PRO A 16 24.53 -0.95 -35.44
C PRO A 16 24.01 -1.85 -34.31
N GLU A 17 24.05 -3.17 -34.55
CA GLU A 17 23.76 -4.22 -33.58
C GLU A 17 24.65 -4.06 -32.33
N LEU A 18 24.00 -3.85 -31.18
CA LEU A 18 24.63 -3.94 -29.87
C LEU A 18 24.83 -5.42 -29.55
N LYS A 19 26.10 -5.83 -29.40
CA LYS A 19 26.48 -7.21 -29.07
C LYS A 19 26.02 -7.56 -27.67
N ASP A 20 25.35 -8.71 -27.54
CA ASP A 20 24.71 -9.25 -26.33
C ASP A 20 25.68 -9.76 -25.24
N GLU A 21 26.89 -9.23 -25.15
CA GLU A 21 27.95 -9.78 -24.29
C GLU A 21 28.03 -9.13 -22.90
N ASN A 22 27.05 -8.33 -22.50
CA ASN A 22 27.00 -7.67 -21.18
C ASN A 22 25.77 -8.08 -20.36
N LEU A 23 25.56 -9.39 -20.18
CA LEU A 23 24.53 -9.91 -19.28
C LEU A 23 25.09 -10.73 -18.11
N ASN A 24 26.40 -11.01 -18.09
CA ASN A 24 26.99 -11.91 -17.11
C ASN A 24 27.67 -11.23 -15.89
N GLU A 25 27.57 -9.90 -15.76
CA GLU A 25 28.14 -9.17 -14.61
C GLU A 25 27.07 -8.56 -13.67
N ILE A 26 25.84 -9.09 -13.70
CA ILE A 26 24.77 -8.71 -12.74
C ILE A 26 24.70 -9.68 -11.54
N SER A 27 25.59 -10.68 -11.50
CA SER A 27 25.69 -11.66 -10.42
C SER A 27 26.84 -11.33 -9.45
N ALA A 28 26.65 -10.37 -8.55
CA ALA A 28 27.20 -10.42 -7.19
C ALA A 28 26.96 -9.11 -6.40
N ALA A 29 25.75 -8.95 -5.85
CA ALA A 29 25.55 -8.49 -4.47
C ALA A 29 24.05 -8.34 -4.20
N PRO A 30 23.44 -9.10 -3.27
CA PRO A 30 22.18 -8.67 -2.72
C PRO A 30 22.45 -7.36 -1.97
N THR A 31 22.06 -6.24 -2.57
CA THR A 31 21.95 -4.97 -1.84
C THR A 31 20.90 -5.20 -0.76
N GLN A 32 21.32 -5.49 0.47
CA GLN A 32 20.46 -5.65 1.63
C GLN A 32 19.91 -4.26 2.06
N ARG A 33 19.14 -3.62 1.18
CA ARG A 33 18.32 -2.43 1.51
C ARG A 33 17.07 -2.91 2.23
N GLY A 34 17.26 -3.30 3.48
CA GLY A 34 16.16 -3.78 4.29
C GLY A 34 16.66 -4.17 5.65
N GLY A 35 16.97 -3.18 6.50
CA GLY A 35 17.10 -3.43 7.93
C GLY A 35 15.87 -4.19 8.42
N ARG A 36 16.06 -5.10 9.39
CA ARG A 36 15.00 -5.93 9.99
C ARG A 36 13.78 -5.06 10.23
N ARG A 37 12.70 -5.26 9.44
CA ARG A 37 11.47 -4.50 9.61
C ARG A 37 11.02 -4.72 11.04
N LYS A 38 10.95 -3.65 11.84
CA LYS A 38 10.39 -3.74 13.19
C LYS A 38 9.01 -4.34 13.05
N VAL A 39 8.77 -5.48 13.70
CA VAL A 39 7.46 -6.12 13.71
C VAL A 39 6.50 -5.09 14.27
N ARG A 40 5.56 -4.63 13.45
CA ARG A 40 4.52 -3.70 13.91
C ARG A 40 3.74 -4.40 15.01
N LEU A 41 3.72 -3.79 16.20
CA LEU A 41 2.84 -4.25 17.28
C LEU A 41 1.39 -4.18 16.80
N ALA A 42 0.58 -5.15 17.22
CA ALA A 42 -0.84 -5.18 16.87
C ALA A 42 -1.50 -3.83 17.24
N PRO A 43 -2.23 -3.17 16.32
CA PRO A 43 -2.91 -1.93 16.62
C PRO A 43 -4.07 -2.17 17.59
N ARG A 44 -3.81 -1.98 18.89
CA ARG A 44 -4.76 -2.15 20.00
C ARG A 44 -5.73 -0.96 20.18
N GLY A 45 -6.13 -0.30 19.10
CA GLY A 45 -7.03 0.87 19.22
C GLY A 45 -6.43 2.09 19.94
N ILE A 46 -5.10 2.17 20.12
CA ILE A 46 -4.42 3.24 20.90
C ILE A 46 -4.84 4.65 20.48
N MET A 47 -5.04 4.89 19.18
CA MET A 47 -5.49 6.21 18.69
C MET A 47 -6.95 6.51 19.10
N ILE A 48 -7.80 5.49 19.16
CA ILE A 48 -9.19 5.57 19.63
C ILE A 48 -9.25 5.92 21.12
N ASP A 49 -8.33 5.35 21.91
CA ASP A 49 -8.20 5.64 23.34
C ASP A 49 -7.67 7.05 23.59
N LYS A 50 -6.71 7.51 22.78
CA LYS A 50 -6.23 8.90 22.81
C LYS A 50 -7.35 9.89 22.51
N ILE A 51 -8.18 9.60 21.51
CA ILE A 51 -9.34 10.42 21.16
C ILE A 51 -10.35 10.45 22.33
N ASN A 52 -10.68 9.28 22.89
CA ASN A 52 -11.57 9.19 24.07
C ASN A 52 -11.02 9.98 25.27
N LYS A 53 -9.71 9.91 25.51
CA LYS A 53 -9.04 10.63 26.60
C LYS A 53 -9.04 12.15 26.36
N ALA A 54 -8.77 12.58 25.14
CA ALA A 54 -8.78 14.00 24.76
C ALA A 54 -10.18 14.62 24.87
N MET A 55 -11.23 13.87 24.55
CA MET A 55 -12.62 14.32 24.69
C MET A 55 -13.13 14.27 26.15
N GLY A 56 -12.38 13.70 27.09
CA GLY A 56 -12.80 13.51 28.48
C GLY A 56 -13.95 12.51 28.68
N ARG A 57 -14.51 11.99 27.58
CA ARG A 57 -15.58 10.98 27.58
C ARG A 57 -15.42 10.05 26.38
N ARG A 58 -15.95 8.84 26.51
CA ARG A 58 -16.17 7.98 25.33
C ARG A 58 -17.29 8.56 24.48
N MET A 59 -17.09 8.54 23.17
CA MET A 59 -18.13 8.93 22.22
C MET A 59 -19.26 7.89 22.25
N PRO A 60 -20.52 8.29 22.48
CA PRO A 60 -21.64 7.36 22.41
C PRO A 60 -21.90 6.95 20.97
N ILE A 61 -22.25 5.68 20.77
CA ILE A 61 -22.66 5.14 19.47
C ILE A 61 -24.11 4.69 19.62
N SER A 62 -25.03 5.35 18.93
CA SER A 62 -26.44 4.96 18.86
C SER A 62 -26.73 4.29 17.52
N ILE A 63 -27.19 3.04 17.57
CA ILE A 63 -27.63 2.28 16.40
C ILE A 63 -29.14 2.10 16.53
N ALA A 64 -29.90 2.54 15.53
CA ALA A 64 -31.34 2.31 15.50
C ALA A 64 -31.62 0.82 15.28
N GLU A 65 -32.68 0.31 15.88
CA GLU A 65 -33.07 -1.09 15.75
C GLU A 65 -33.32 -1.46 14.27
N GLY A 66 -32.76 -2.58 13.83
CA GLY A 66 -32.80 -3.02 12.42
C GLY A 66 -31.71 -2.44 11.51
N ASN A 67 -30.98 -1.41 11.94
CA ASN A 67 -29.88 -0.85 11.16
C ASN A 67 -28.54 -1.51 11.51
N GLN A 68 -27.72 -1.76 10.49
CA GLN A 68 -26.37 -2.33 10.68
C GLN A 68 -25.32 -1.27 11.07
N MET A 69 -25.61 0.03 10.86
CA MET A 69 -24.66 1.11 11.08
C MET A 69 -25.34 2.34 11.71
N PRO A 70 -24.63 3.13 12.55
CA PRO A 70 -25.12 4.41 13.04
C PRO A 70 -25.45 5.38 11.89
N HIS A 71 -26.48 6.21 12.08
CA HIS A 71 -26.86 7.24 11.10
C HIS A 71 -25.85 8.39 11.04
N ASP A 72 -25.30 8.78 12.19
CA ASP A 72 -24.31 9.86 12.28
C ASP A 72 -22.96 9.38 11.72
N PRO A 73 -22.39 10.07 10.70
CA PRO A 73 -21.14 9.68 10.07
C PRO A 73 -19.96 9.61 11.06
N VAL A 74 -19.94 10.48 12.08
CA VAL A 74 -18.83 10.49 13.07
C VAL A 74 -18.90 9.25 13.95
N GLN A 75 -20.11 8.86 14.37
CA GLN A 75 -20.34 7.63 15.14
C GLN A 75 -20.06 6.39 14.30
N ALA A 76 -20.45 6.39 13.03
CA ALA A 76 -20.18 5.29 12.10
C ALA A 76 -18.66 5.07 11.92
N ALA A 77 -17.90 6.14 11.74
CA ALA A 77 -16.43 6.06 11.62
C ALA A 77 -15.78 5.51 12.91
N LYS A 78 -16.27 5.94 14.07
CA LYS A 78 -15.82 5.42 15.38
C LYS A 78 -16.17 3.93 15.54
N PHE A 79 -17.42 3.57 15.24
CA PHE A 79 -17.91 2.19 15.29
C PHE A 79 -17.09 1.25 14.40
N ALA A 80 -16.82 1.64 13.15
CA ALA A 80 -15.97 0.86 12.24
C ALA A 80 -14.54 0.70 12.76
N SER A 81 -13.98 1.75 13.37
CA SER A 81 -12.64 1.71 13.97
C SER A 81 -12.57 0.76 15.16
N ASP A 82 -13.56 0.81 16.05
CA ASP A 82 -13.64 -0.06 17.23
C ASP A 82 -13.89 -1.52 16.82
N ALA A 83 -14.84 -1.76 15.92
CA ALA A 83 -15.12 -3.09 15.37
C ALA A 83 -13.88 -3.69 14.69
N GLY A 84 -13.16 -2.90 13.89
CA GLY A 84 -11.92 -3.34 13.26
C GLY A 84 -10.81 -3.72 14.24
N VAL A 85 -10.73 -3.10 15.41
CA VAL A 85 -9.79 -3.50 16.47
C VAL A 85 -10.19 -4.85 17.06
N VAL A 86 -11.48 -5.08 17.31
CA VAL A 86 -12.00 -6.34 17.82
C VAL A 86 -11.74 -7.49 16.84
N VAL A 87 -12.10 -7.32 15.56
CA VAL A 87 -11.91 -8.35 14.54
C VAL A 87 -10.43 -8.75 14.41
N ARG A 88 -9.51 -7.78 14.40
CA ARG A 88 -8.07 -8.05 14.33
C ARG A 88 -7.49 -8.73 15.57
N SER A 89 -8.18 -8.66 16.71
CA SER A 89 -7.78 -9.37 17.93
C SER A 89 -8.14 -10.86 17.91
N GLN A 90 -9.19 -11.21 17.15
CA GLN A 90 -9.70 -12.58 17.06
C GLN A 90 -9.22 -13.30 15.81
N VAL A 91 -9.08 -12.58 14.69
CA VAL A 91 -8.67 -13.15 13.41
C VAL A 91 -7.16 -12.98 13.22
N PRO A 92 -6.39 -14.07 13.02
CA PRO A 92 -4.97 -13.96 12.75
C PRO A 92 -4.73 -13.23 11.43
N ILE A 93 -3.89 -12.19 11.48
CA ILE A 93 -3.39 -11.50 10.29
C ILE A 93 -2.05 -12.11 9.94
N PHE A 94 -2.02 -12.98 8.93
CA PHE A 94 -0.78 -13.59 8.46
C PHE A 94 0.01 -12.64 7.57
N THR A 95 1.33 -12.78 7.59
CA THR A 95 2.25 -11.98 6.79
C THR A 95 2.32 -12.41 5.33
N ASN A 96 1.94 -13.65 5.04
CA ASN A 96 1.87 -14.22 3.69
C ASN A 96 0.43 -14.67 3.41
N TRP A 97 -0.03 -14.43 2.18
CA TRP A 97 -1.33 -14.83 1.69
C TRP A 97 -1.49 -16.36 1.60
N GLU A 98 -0.40 -17.11 1.39
CA GLU A 98 -0.45 -18.58 1.31
C GLU A 98 -0.84 -19.23 2.64
N ALA A 99 -0.49 -18.61 3.76
CA ALA A 99 -0.84 -19.09 5.09
C ALA A 99 -2.35 -19.03 5.38
N TYR A 100 -3.14 -18.41 4.50
CA TYR A 100 -4.59 -18.44 4.55
C TYR A 100 -5.22 -19.61 3.81
N LYS A 101 -4.46 -20.37 3.00
CA LYS A 101 -4.99 -21.60 2.38
C LYS A 101 -4.99 -22.69 3.45
N ALA A 102 -6.19 -23.11 3.85
CA ALA A 102 -6.41 -24.30 4.67
C ALA A 102 -6.43 -25.56 3.81
#